data_AF-A0A1V6DU69-F1
#
_entry.id   AF-A0A1V6DU69-F1
#
_cell.length_a   1.000
_cell.length_b   1.000
_cell.length_c   1.000
_cell.angle_alpha   90.00
_cell.angle_beta   90.00
_cell.angle_gamma   90.00
#
_symmetry.space_group_name_H-M   'P 1'
#
loop_
_entity.id
_entity.type
_entity.pdbx_description
1 polymer ?
#
loop_
_entity_poly.entity_id
_entity_poly.type
_entity_poly.pdbx_seq_one_letter_code
_entity_poly.pdbx_strand_id
1 'polypeptide(L)'
;MPAVNATAIQVAAGVLAAVLWVERNPRRGFHLPENLPHEEILRDARPYLGRVVSTRSDWTPLKRHRVYFDENPEARADHEDPWQFRNFLFTP
;
A
#
# COMPACT_ATOMS: atom_id res chain seq x y z
N MET A 1 23.72 -1.30 3.70
CA MET A 1 24.00 -2.72 3.41
C MET A 1 24.30 -2.85 1.93
N PRO A 2 25.55 -3.07 1.50
CA PRO A 2 25.81 -3.41 0.11
C PRO A 2 25.32 -4.85 -0.14
N ALA A 3 24.76 -5.12 -1.34
CA ALA A 3 24.24 -6.41 -1.83
C ALA A 3 22.77 -6.82 -1.55
N VAL A 4 21.92 -5.94 -1.00
CA VAL A 4 20.47 -6.23 -0.85
C VAL A 4 19.61 -5.51 -1.88
N ASN A 5 18.57 -6.20 -2.37
CA ASN A 5 17.60 -5.65 -3.31
C ASN A 5 16.69 -4.57 -2.66
N ALA A 6 16.02 -3.76 -3.48
CA ALA A 6 15.20 -2.64 -3.01
C ALA A 6 14.09 -3.08 -2.04
N THR A 7 13.45 -4.23 -2.30
CA THR A 7 12.42 -4.79 -1.44
C THR A 7 12.93 -5.15 -0.05
N ALA A 8 14.13 -5.73 0.04
CA ALA A 8 14.75 -6.08 1.32
C ALA A 8 15.07 -4.83 2.15
N ILE A 9 15.50 -3.74 1.52
CA ILE A 9 15.76 -2.47 2.20
C ILE A 9 14.46 -1.87 2.76
N GLN A 10 13.35 -1.93 2.01
CA GLN A 10 12.05 -1.44 2.49
C GLN A 10 11.55 -2.21 3.73
N VAL A 11 11.70 -3.54 3.74
CA VAL A 11 11.35 -4.36 4.90
C VAL A 11 12.24 -4.04 6.10
N ALA A 12 13.56 -4.00 5.88
CA ALA A 12 14.52 -3.71 6.94
C ALA A 12 14.32 -2.32 7.57
N ALA A 13 13.94 -1.32 6.76
CA ALA A 13 13.62 0.02 7.22
C ALA A 13 12.45 0.05 8.22
N GLY A 14 11.40 -0.72 7.94
CA GLY A 14 10.24 -0.85 8.85
C GLY A 14 10.60 -1.52 10.16
N VAL A 15 11.39 -2.60 10.11
CA VAL A 15 11.86 -3.31 11.31
C VAL A 15 12.75 -2.40 12.16
N LEU A 16 13.69 -1.68 11.55
CA LEU A 16 14.58 -0.75 12.25
C LEU A 16 13.79 0.35 12.98
N ALA A 17 12.82 0.97 12.30
CA ALA A 17 11.98 2.00 12.91
C ALA A 17 11.14 1.45 14.08
N ALA A 18 10.63 0.22 13.96
CA ALA A 18 9.90 -0.43 15.05
C ALA A 18 10.80 -0.73 16.26
N VAL A 19 12.03 -1.20 16.05
CA VAL A 19 13.00 -1.46 17.13
C VAL A 19 13.32 -0.16 17.88
N LEU A 20 13.60 0.93 17.15
CA LEU A 20 13.85 2.24 17.74
C LEU A 20 12.63 2.75 18.53
N TRP A 21 11.42 2.49 18.03
CA TRP A 21 10.20 2.85 18.75
C TRP A 21 10.04 2.07 20.05
N VAL A 22 10.31 0.76 20.04
CA VAL A 22 10.25 -0.11 21.23
C VAL A 22 11.27 0.35 22.28
N GLU A 23 12.48 0.71 21.86
CA GLU A 23 13.51 1.24 22.76
C GLU A 23 13.05 2.52 23.47
N ARG A 24 12.38 3.43 22.75
CA ARG A 24 11.81 4.67 23.31
C ARG A 24 10.54 4.43 24.13
N ASN A 25 9.82 3.33 23.90
CA ASN A 25 8.50 3.03 24.49
C ASN A 25 8.44 1.64 25.15
N PRO A 26 9.35 1.29 26.08
CA PRO A 26 9.52 -0.09 26.56
C PRO A 26 8.33 -0.62 27.37
N ARG A 27 7.43 0.25 27.84
CA ARG A 27 6.27 -0.08 28.71
C ARG A 27 4.93 0.04 28.00
N ARG A 28 4.90 0.16 26.67
CA ARG A 28 3.65 0.29 25.91
C ARG A 28 2.95 -1.03 25.58
N GLY A 29 3.54 -2.16 25.98
CA GLY A 29 2.93 -3.47 25.73
C GLY A 29 2.94 -3.81 24.24
N PHE A 30 2.01 -4.66 23.81
CA PHE A 30 1.94 -5.15 22.44
C PHE A 30 1.19 -4.17 21.54
N HIS A 31 1.80 -3.81 20.42
CA HIS A 31 1.20 -2.98 19.37
C HIS A 31 1.29 -3.67 18.02
N LEU A 32 0.19 -3.61 17.27
CA LEU A 32 0.15 -3.93 15.84
C LEU A 32 0.64 -2.71 15.03
N PRO A 33 1.09 -2.89 13.78
CA PRO A 33 1.56 -1.79 12.93
C PRO A 33 0.59 -0.61 12.82
N GLU A 34 -0.71 -0.89 12.74
CA GLU A 34 -1.79 0.11 12.70
C GLU A 34 -1.93 0.93 13.99
N ASN A 35 -1.42 0.41 15.11
CA ASN A 35 -1.48 1.04 16.43
C ASN A 35 -0.19 1.81 16.78
N LEU A 36 0.77 1.87 15.86
CA LEU A 36 2.01 2.63 16.04
C LEU A 36 1.85 4.08 15.53
N PRO A 37 2.52 5.06 16.15
CA PRO A 37 2.52 6.44 15.66
C PRO A 37 3.25 6.53 14.31
N HIS A 38 2.48 6.63 13.22
CA HIS A 38 3.01 6.59 11.86
C HIS A 38 4.07 7.65 11.58
N GLU A 39 3.95 8.86 12.13
CA GLU A 39 4.93 9.93 11.94
C GLU A 39 6.31 9.58 12.51
N GLU A 40 6.35 8.95 13.69
CA GLU A 40 7.60 8.56 14.34
C GLU A 40 8.29 7.42 13.59
N ILE A 41 7.51 6.40 13.23
CA ILE A 41 7.99 5.25 12.46
C ILE A 41 8.50 5.72 11.09
N LEU A 42 7.73 6.56 10.38
CA LEU A 42 8.13 7.07 9.09
C LEU A 42 9.36 7.97 9.19
N ARG A 43 9.50 8.81 10.22
CA ARG A 43 10.70 9.64 10.42
C ARG A 43 11.97 8.79 10.43
N ASP A 44 11.95 7.68 11.14
CA ASP A 44 13.11 6.80 11.31
C ASP A 44 13.33 5.90 10.08
N ALA A 45 12.26 5.48 9.38
CA ALA A 45 12.35 4.67 8.17
C ALA A 45 12.70 5.47 6.90
N ARG A 46 12.32 6.76 6.82
CA ARG A 46 12.40 7.61 5.62
C ARG A 46 13.77 7.65 4.94
N PRO A 47 14.91 7.68 5.65
CA PRO A 47 16.22 7.65 5.01
C PRO A 47 16.47 6.42 4.12
N TYR A 48 15.75 5.33 4.36
CA TYR A 48 15.93 4.04 3.66
C TYR A 48 14.88 3.79 2.57
N LEU A 49 13.81 4.59 2.49
CA LEU A 49 12.71 4.39 1.54
C LEU A 49 12.94 5.08 0.19
N GLY A 50 14.04 5.82 0.04
CA GLY A 50 14.31 6.61 -1.17
C GLY A 50 13.29 7.73 -1.36
N ARG A 51 12.83 7.94 -2.60
CA ARG A 51 11.88 9.01 -2.92
C ARG A 51 10.44 8.57 -2.65
N VAL A 52 9.87 9.06 -1.54
CA VAL A 52 8.45 8.89 -1.22
C VAL A 52 7.65 10.02 -1.90
N VAL A 53 6.65 9.67 -2.72
CA VAL A 53 5.78 10.61 -3.42
C VAL A 53 4.32 10.35 -3.10
N SER A 54 3.54 11.42 -2.99
CA SER A 54 2.08 11.37 -2.99
C SER A 54 1.60 12.20 -4.16
N THR A 55 0.96 11.55 -5.13
CA THR A 55 0.46 12.20 -6.34
C THR A 55 -0.98 11.82 -6.57
N ARG A 56 -1.81 12.80 -6.91
CA ARG A 56 -3.18 12.54 -7.35
C ARG A 56 -3.13 11.86 -8.72
N SER A 57 -3.97 10.85 -8.90
CA SER A 57 -4.17 10.17 -10.19
C SER A 57 -5.65 10.21 -10.54
N ASP A 58 -5.97 10.56 -11.78
CA ASP A 58 -7.33 10.46 -12.32
C ASP A 58 -7.59 9.06 -12.90
N TRP A 59 -6.85 8.05 -12.44
CA TRP A 59 -7.06 6.66 -12.81
C TRP A 59 -8.21 6.07 -12.00
N THR A 60 -9.11 5.37 -12.69
CA THR A 60 -10.12 4.50 -12.11
C THR A 60 -10.08 3.16 -12.83
N PRO A 61 -10.55 2.06 -12.21
CA PRO A 61 -10.66 0.75 -12.87
C PRO A 61 -11.44 0.81 -14.20
N LEU A 62 -12.37 1.75 -14.32
CA LEU A 62 -13.18 1.97 -15.52
C LEU A 62 -12.44 2.63 -16.69
N LYS A 63 -11.33 3.34 -16.47
CA LYS A 63 -10.69 4.20 -17.48
C LYS A 63 -10.22 3.45 -18.74
N ARG A 64 -9.98 2.14 -18.64
CA ARG A 64 -9.63 1.25 -19.76
C ARG A 64 -10.40 -0.08 -19.70
N HIS A 65 -11.57 -0.08 -19.07
CA HIS A 65 -12.39 -1.27 -19.00
C HIS A 65 -12.85 -1.70 -20.41
N ARG A 66 -12.76 -2.99 -20.70
CA ARG A 66 -13.21 -3.59 -21.96
C ARG A 66 -14.09 -4.78 -21.64
N VAL A 67 -15.25 -4.83 -22.27
CA VAL A 67 -16.10 -6.03 -22.30
C VAL A 67 -15.66 -6.85 -23.50
N TYR A 68 -15.26 -8.10 -23.29
CA TYR A 68 -14.85 -8.99 -24.38
C TYR A 68 -16.04 -9.84 -24.86
N PHE A 69 -16.95 -10.22 -23.95
CA PHE A 69 -18.16 -10.97 -24.27
C PHE A 69 -19.40 -10.30 -23.67
N ASP A 70 -20.28 -9.75 -24.50
CA ASP A 70 -21.53 -9.09 -24.08
C ASP A 70 -22.56 -10.05 -23.49
N GLU A 71 -22.39 -11.35 -23.74
CA GLU A 71 -23.24 -12.44 -23.26
C GLU A 71 -23.05 -12.70 -21.76
N ASN A 72 -21.93 -12.25 -21.18
CA ASN A 72 -21.64 -12.37 -19.77
C ASN A 72 -22.18 -11.15 -19.00
N PRO A 73 -23.28 -11.27 -18.23
CA PRO A 73 -23.84 -10.14 -17.49
C PRO A 73 -22.90 -9.62 -16.39
N GLU A 74 -21.95 -10.45 -15.95
CA GLU A 74 -20.92 -10.09 -14.97
C GLU A 74 -19.80 -9.23 -15.57
N ALA A 75 -19.62 -9.27 -16.90
CA ALA A 75 -18.64 -8.45 -17.62
C ALA A 75 -19.06 -6.97 -17.74
N ARG A 76 -20.31 -6.62 -17.38
CA ARG A 76 -20.73 -5.23 -17.25
C ARG A 76 -20.13 -4.61 -16.00
N ALA A 77 -19.47 -3.46 -16.19
CA ALA A 77 -18.93 -2.66 -15.11
C ALA A 77 -20.02 -1.86 -14.40
N ASP A 78 -19.80 -1.59 -13.12
CA ASP A 78 -20.58 -0.64 -12.35
C ASP A 78 -20.10 0.79 -12.66
N HIS A 79 -20.98 1.59 -13.27
CA HIS A 79 -20.71 2.97 -13.64
C HIS A 79 -21.16 4.00 -12.59
N GLU A 80 -21.97 3.60 -11.60
CA GLU A 80 -22.43 4.49 -10.53
C GLU A 80 -21.31 4.72 -9.51
N ASP A 81 -20.54 3.67 -9.21
CA ASP A 81 -19.32 3.77 -8.40
C ASP A 81 -18.11 3.07 -9.07
N PRO A 82 -17.16 3.85 -9.62
CA PRO A 82 -15.96 3.32 -10.26
C PRO A 82 -15.08 2.44 -9.36
N TRP A 83 -15.18 2.55 -8.04
CA TRP A 83 -14.31 1.86 -7.07
C TRP A 83 -14.89 0.56 -6.51
N GLN A 84 -16.05 0.11 -7.01
CA GLN A 84 -16.61 -1.17 -6.63
C GLN A 84 -15.65 -2.31 -6.98
N PHE A 85 -15.53 -3.29 -6.07
CA PHE A 85 -14.60 -4.42 -6.22
C PHE A 85 -14.80 -5.17 -7.54
N ARG A 86 -16.05 -5.27 -7.99
CA ARG A 86 -16.42 -5.86 -9.29
C ARG A 86 -15.70 -5.22 -10.48
N ASN A 87 -15.41 -3.92 -10.44
CA ASN A 87 -14.71 -3.22 -11.51
C ASN A 87 -13.20 -3.52 -11.55
N PHE A 88 -12.64 -4.10 -10.47
CA PHE A 88 -11.25 -4.56 -10.42
C PHE A 88 -11.09 -6.01 -10.88
N LEU A 89 -12.15 -6.82 -10.75
CA LEU A 89 -12.14 -8.21 -11.17
C LEU A 89 -12.09 -8.27 -12.70
N PHE A 90 -11.07 -8.95 -13.21
CA PHE A 90 -11.02 -9.28 -14.62
C PHE A 90 -12.02 -10.41 -14.89
N THR A 91 -13.12 -10.05 -15.54
CA THR A 91 -14.12 -11.00 -16.02
C THR A 91 -13.99 -11.06 -17.55
N PRO A 92 -13.65 -12.23 -18.13
CA PRO A 92 -13.63 -12.41 -19.58
C PRO A 92 -14.99 -12.07 -20.20
#